data_AF-A0A929F3K4-F1
#
_entry.id   AF-A0A929F3K4-F1
#
_cell.length_a   1.000
_cell.length_b   1.000
_cell.length_c   1.000
_cell.angle_alpha   90.00
_cell.angle_beta   90.00
_cell.angle_gamma   90.00
#
_symmetry.space_group_name_H-M   'P 1'
#
loop_
_entity.id
_entity.type
_entity.pdbx_description
1 polymer ?
#
loop_
_entity_poly.entity_id
_entity_poly.type
_entity_poly.pdbx_seq_one_letter_code
_entity_poly.pdbx_strand_id
1 'polypeptide(L)'
;KDSDLAYAVYHFFLNGGKKCYVVRVNHKKADTASVMLQNDNKKNTLKLEAASPGTWGNRLKVSILIGTVDPDREFSIKVWKKKEMMENFQDLSMVDGEDNYVEKVIKRASNYIKVKDQGLSDRALYRGTVDLSTPINLQNVKNINLQIDDFDPFKIDCSAKAVNPGAVNRSEIIDAINEKFSNLAGGDVAFAVDEESKQYIELRSPTTGVESQIVFTPPDTADATEDIFGVVEYSWQVIPAPGSEIIAEVRG
;
A
#
# COMPACT_ATOMS: atom_id res chain seq x y z
N LYS A 1 33.21 -7.07 29.52
CA LYS A 1 32.07 -6.85 30.42
C LYS A 1 31.57 -8.22 30.77
N ASP A 2 31.90 -8.67 31.97
CA ASP A 2 31.51 -9.97 32.49
C ASP A 2 29.98 -10.01 32.62
N SER A 3 29.39 -11.14 32.24
CA SER A 3 27.94 -11.28 32.16
C SER A 3 27.42 -11.81 33.50
N ASP A 4 27.23 -10.90 34.46
CA ASP A 4 26.69 -11.24 35.80
C ASP A 4 25.35 -11.99 35.70
N LEU A 5 24.55 -11.66 34.68
CA LEU A 5 23.30 -12.37 34.40
C LEU A 5 23.56 -13.83 33.97
N ALA A 6 24.55 -14.09 33.10
CA ALA A 6 24.84 -15.45 32.68
C ALA A 6 25.31 -16.31 33.86
N TYR A 7 26.14 -15.75 34.75
CA TYR A 7 26.54 -16.43 35.98
C TYR A 7 25.37 -16.66 36.93
N ALA A 8 24.51 -15.66 37.14
CA ALA A 8 23.34 -15.80 38.00
C ALA A 8 22.37 -16.87 37.49
N VAL A 9 22.10 -16.90 36.18
CA VAL A 9 21.24 -17.91 35.55
C VAL A 9 21.89 -19.30 35.65
N TYR A 10 23.19 -19.40 35.40
CA TYR A 10 23.93 -20.66 35.53
C TYR A 10 23.85 -21.21 36.97
N HIS A 11 24.12 -20.38 37.98
CA HIS A 11 24.01 -20.79 39.38
C HIS A 11 22.58 -21.10 39.81
N PHE A 12 21.57 -20.42 39.26
CA PHE A 12 20.17 -20.75 39.52
C PHE A 12 19.83 -22.20 39.13
N PHE A 13 20.28 -22.64 37.95
CA PHE A 13 20.07 -24.01 37.50
C PHE A 13 20.94 -25.02 38.26
N LEU A 14 22.20 -24.69 38.57
CA LEU A 14 23.05 -25.54 39.41
C LEU A 14 22.47 -25.79 40.81
N ASN A 15 21.70 -24.85 41.35
CA ASN A 15 21.05 -24.97 42.66
C ASN A 15 19.61 -25.52 42.57
N GLY A 16 19.26 -26.22 41.48
CA GLY A 16 17.98 -26.94 41.36
C GLY A 16 16.80 -26.12 40.83
N GLY A 17 17.03 -24.91 40.35
CA GLY A 17 16.03 -24.15 39.59
C GLY A 17 15.59 -24.91 38.33
N LYS A 18 14.28 -24.95 38.04
CA LYS A 18 13.74 -25.74 36.91
C LYS A 18 13.30 -24.89 35.71
N LYS A 19 12.89 -23.64 35.95
CA LYS A 19 12.46 -22.69 34.91
C LYS A 19 12.91 -21.29 35.32
N CYS A 20 13.52 -20.56 34.39
CA CYS A 20 13.94 -19.18 34.58
C CYS A 20 13.29 -18.32 33.49
N TYR A 21 12.66 -17.22 33.89
CA TYR A 21 12.10 -16.23 32.96
C TYR A 21 12.95 -14.98 33.04
N VAL A 22 13.57 -14.62 31.91
CA VAL A 22 14.38 -13.41 31.80
C VAL A 22 13.57 -12.38 31.03
N VAL A 23 13.21 -11.29 31.70
CA VAL A 23 12.53 -10.15 31.07
C VAL A 23 13.51 -8.99 31.02
N ARG A 24 13.67 -8.44 29.82
CA ARG A 24 14.47 -7.23 29.62
C ARG A 24 13.63 -6.01 30.03
N VAL A 25 14.12 -5.23 31.01
CA VAL A 25 13.54 -3.94 31.38
C VAL A 25 14.33 -2.83 30.69
N ASN A 26 13.62 -1.95 29.99
CA ASN A 26 14.22 -0.80 29.31
C ASN A 26 13.90 0.49 30.07
N HIS A 27 14.83 1.45 30.04
CA HIS A 27 14.60 2.80 30.55
C HIS A 27 13.56 3.53 29.67
N LYS A 28 12.72 4.38 30.26
CA LYS A 28 11.63 5.10 29.54
C LYS A 28 12.10 5.95 28.35
N LYS A 29 13.38 6.34 28.33
CA LYS A 29 14.02 7.14 27.26
C LYS A 29 14.87 6.29 26.28
N ALA A 30 14.74 4.97 26.31
CA ALA A 30 15.45 4.14 25.36
C ALA A 30 14.80 4.28 23.98
N ASP A 31 15.51 4.85 23.02
CA ASP A 31 15.06 4.96 21.64
C ASP A 31 15.31 3.67 20.86
N THR A 32 14.50 3.46 19.82
CA THR A 32 14.65 2.34 18.88
C THR A 32 15.39 2.84 17.65
N ALA A 33 16.48 2.16 17.29
CA ALA A 33 17.17 2.42 16.03
C ALA A 33 16.19 2.20 14.87
N SER A 34 16.11 3.16 13.96
CA SER A 34 15.19 3.08 12.82
C SER A 34 15.80 3.74 11.58
N VAL A 35 15.30 3.34 10.42
CA VAL A 35 15.55 3.97 9.13
C VAL A 35 14.25 4.02 8.35
N MET A 36 14.00 5.14 7.67
CA MET A 36 12.90 5.28 6.73
C MET A 36 13.46 5.14 5.32
N LEU A 37 12.98 4.15 4.57
CA LEU A 37 13.24 4.06 3.14
C LEU A 37 12.32 5.02 2.40
N GLN A 38 12.83 5.55 1.28
CA GLN A 38 12.09 6.44 0.41
C GLN A 38 12.25 5.98 -1.03
N ASN A 39 11.24 6.23 -1.85
CA ASN A 39 11.37 6.07 -3.30
C ASN A 39 12.14 7.26 -3.92
N ASP A 40 12.32 7.21 -5.24
CA ASP A 40 13.06 8.25 -5.99
C ASP A 40 12.43 9.64 -5.86
N ASN A 41 11.11 9.69 -5.64
CA ASN A 41 10.34 10.91 -5.40
C ASN A 41 10.38 11.39 -3.93
N LYS A 42 11.27 10.83 -3.10
CA LYS A 42 11.44 11.16 -1.67
C LYS A 42 10.19 10.92 -0.81
N LYS A 43 9.25 10.10 -1.28
CA LYS A 43 8.12 9.67 -0.46
C LYS A 43 8.52 8.47 0.38
N ASN A 44 8.09 8.45 1.65
CA ASN A 44 8.42 7.39 2.63
C ASN A 44 7.72 6.07 2.29
N THR A 45 8.47 4.99 2.01
CA THR A 45 7.93 3.69 1.58
C THR A 45 7.86 2.69 2.72
N LEU A 46 9.01 2.34 3.31
CA LEU A 46 9.12 1.29 4.32
C LEU A 46 9.94 1.79 5.50
N LYS A 47 9.35 1.79 6.69
CA LYS A 47 10.08 2.03 7.93
C LYS A 47 10.64 0.72 8.45
N LEU A 48 11.93 0.66 8.73
CA LEU A 48 12.56 -0.44 9.44
C LEU A 48 13.00 0.02 10.83
N GLU A 49 12.76 -0.81 11.83
CA GLU A 49 13.08 -0.54 13.22
C GLU A 49 13.76 -1.76 13.84
N ALA A 50 14.68 -1.54 14.78
CA ALA A 50 15.17 -2.63 15.61
C ALA A 50 14.01 -3.26 16.40
N ALA A 51 14.03 -4.57 16.61
CA ALA A 51 12.92 -5.30 17.24
C ALA A 51 12.58 -4.79 18.66
N SER A 52 13.54 -4.16 19.34
CA SER A 52 13.36 -3.54 20.65
C SER A 52 14.26 -2.33 20.84
N PRO A 53 13.88 -1.38 21.71
CA PRO A 53 14.68 -0.20 22.00
C PRO A 53 16.10 -0.51 22.51
N GLY A 54 17.02 0.44 22.36
CA GLY A 54 18.37 0.43 22.89
C GLY A 54 19.49 0.46 21.85
N THR A 55 20.69 0.79 22.31
CA THR A 55 21.87 1.03 21.44
C THR A 55 22.37 -0.19 20.67
N TRP A 56 21.88 -1.38 20.98
CA TRP A 56 22.22 -2.61 20.25
C TRP A 56 21.77 -2.54 18.78
N GLY A 57 20.63 -1.90 18.52
CA GLY A 57 20.08 -1.74 17.16
C GLY A 57 20.99 -0.92 16.24
N ASN A 58 21.76 0.01 16.80
CA ASN A 58 22.74 0.83 16.04
C ASN A 58 23.89 0.01 15.43
N ARG A 59 23.99 -1.28 15.78
CA ARG A 59 24.99 -2.22 15.23
C ARG A 59 24.43 -3.10 14.12
N LEU A 60 23.13 -3.01 13.86
CA LEU A 60 22.52 -3.67 12.72
C LEU A 60 22.83 -2.87 11.46
N LYS A 61 22.99 -3.60 10.36
CA LYS A 61 22.96 -3.05 9.01
C LYS A 61 21.93 -3.83 8.23
N VAL A 62 21.16 -3.14 7.40
CA VAL A 62 20.21 -3.76 6.50
C VAL A 62 20.67 -3.52 5.07
N SER A 63 20.61 -4.56 4.24
CA SER A 63 20.81 -4.47 2.80
C SER A 63 19.51 -4.83 2.11
N ILE A 64 19.12 -3.99 1.15
CA ILE A 64 18.02 -4.26 0.21
C ILE A 64 18.67 -4.73 -1.08
N LEU A 65 18.19 -5.85 -1.63
CA LEU A 65 18.61 -6.37 -2.92
C LEU A 65 17.36 -6.59 -3.80
N ILE A 66 17.54 -6.57 -5.11
CA ILE A 66 16.51 -6.96 -6.07
C ILE A 66 16.07 -8.41 -5.84
N GLY A 67 14.78 -8.68 -6.02
CA GLY A 67 14.18 -10.00 -5.96
C GLY A 67 14.72 -10.93 -7.04
N THR A 68 14.65 -12.23 -6.79
CA THR A 68 15.16 -13.26 -7.70
C THR A 68 14.07 -13.96 -8.50
N VAL A 69 12.82 -13.92 -8.04
CA VAL A 69 11.66 -14.48 -8.74
C VAL A 69 10.99 -13.42 -9.60
N ASP A 70 10.64 -12.27 -9.02
CA ASP A 70 10.13 -11.10 -9.74
C ASP A 70 10.98 -9.85 -9.42
N PRO A 71 12.04 -9.58 -10.19
CA PRO A 71 12.96 -8.46 -9.94
C PRO A 71 12.33 -7.07 -9.90
N ASP A 72 11.17 -6.89 -10.54
CA ASP A 72 10.49 -5.59 -10.66
C ASP A 72 9.52 -5.33 -9.50
N ARG A 73 9.03 -6.39 -8.85
CA ARG A 73 8.02 -6.30 -7.78
C ARG A 73 8.50 -6.80 -6.42
N GLU A 74 9.59 -7.57 -6.40
CA GLU A 74 10.10 -8.20 -5.20
C GLU A 74 11.52 -7.73 -4.85
N PHE A 75 11.85 -7.88 -3.57
CA PHE A 75 13.14 -7.50 -3.03
C PHE A 75 13.55 -8.42 -1.89
N SER A 76 14.84 -8.52 -1.62
CA SER A 76 15.36 -9.26 -0.48
C SER A 76 15.89 -8.31 0.60
N ILE A 77 15.58 -8.61 1.87
CA ILE A 77 16.16 -7.94 3.04
C ILE A 77 17.19 -8.86 3.68
N LYS A 78 18.43 -8.38 3.78
CA LYS A 78 19.49 -9.02 4.60
C LYS A 78 19.80 -8.18 5.82
N VAL A 79 19.73 -8.77 7.00
CA VAL A 79 20.10 -8.14 8.27
C VAL A 79 21.46 -8.65 8.69
N TRP A 80 22.37 -7.72 8.94
CA TRP A 80 23.74 -7.99 9.34
C TRP A 80 24.01 -7.40 10.71
N LYS A 81 24.86 -8.06 11.48
CA LYS A 81 25.43 -7.51 12.71
C LYS A 81 26.94 -7.66 12.62
N LYS A 82 27.63 -6.52 12.55
CA LYS A 82 29.06 -6.47 12.18
C LYS A 82 29.31 -7.05 10.77
N LYS A 83 29.92 -8.24 10.66
CA LYS A 83 30.28 -8.92 9.40
C LYS A 83 29.52 -10.25 9.21
N GLU A 84 28.60 -10.57 10.10
CA GLU A 84 27.85 -11.81 10.09
C GLU A 84 26.40 -11.52 9.69
N MET A 85 25.88 -12.29 8.74
CA MET A 85 24.49 -12.22 8.31
C MET A 85 23.63 -12.92 9.37
N MET A 86 22.70 -12.18 9.95
CA MET A 86 21.80 -12.67 10.99
C MET A 86 20.51 -13.22 10.39
N GLU A 87 19.97 -12.52 9.39
CA GLU A 87 18.70 -12.87 8.76
C GLU A 87 18.78 -12.59 7.25
N ASN A 88 18.11 -13.43 6.48
CA ASN A 88 17.96 -13.31 5.04
C ASN A 88 16.50 -13.60 4.70
N PHE A 89 15.78 -12.58 4.26
CA PHE A 89 14.42 -12.68 3.76
C PHE A 89 14.48 -12.43 2.26
N GLN A 90 14.10 -13.44 1.48
CA GLN A 90 14.17 -13.38 0.03
C GLN A 90 12.80 -13.09 -0.56
N ASP A 91 12.80 -12.46 -1.72
CA ASP A 91 11.63 -12.34 -2.60
C ASP A 91 10.39 -11.82 -1.84
N LEU A 92 10.59 -10.76 -1.07
CA LEU A 92 9.55 -10.05 -0.31
C LEU A 92 8.80 -9.09 -1.23
N SER A 93 7.53 -8.91 -0.94
CA SER A 93 6.62 -8.02 -1.66
C SER A 93 6.19 -6.83 -0.80
N MET A 94 5.94 -5.66 -1.41
CA MET A 94 5.31 -4.50 -0.76
C MET A 94 3.77 -4.56 -0.78
N VAL A 95 3.19 -5.67 -1.25
CA VAL A 95 1.75 -5.79 -1.54
C VAL A 95 1.02 -6.44 -0.37
N ASP A 96 0.12 -5.69 0.27
CA ASP A 96 -0.71 -6.24 1.34
C ASP A 96 -1.63 -7.35 0.81
N GLY A 97 -1.76 -8.44 1.58
CA GLY A 97 -2.50 -9.65 1.20
C GLY A 97 -1.64 -10.77 0.61
N GLU A 98 -0.50 -10.48 -0.02
CA GLU A 98 0.39 -11.52 -0.57
C GLU A 98 1.05 -12.36 0.55
N ASP A 99 1.42 -13.59 0.20
CA ASP A 99 2.05 -14.51 1.17
C ASP A 99 3.46 -14.08 1.58
N ASN A 100 4.18 -13.45 0.66
CA ASN A 100 5.50 -12.87 0.84
C ASN A 100 5.47 -11.37 1.19
N TYR A 101 4.31 -10.82 1.58
CA TYR A 101 4.20 -9.42 2.01
C TYR A 101 5.17 -9.11 3.16
N VAL A 102 5.96 -8.04 3.01
CA VAL A 102 7.11 -7.70 3.88
C VAL A 102 6.72 -7.55 5.35
N GLU A 103 5.63 -6.86 5.69
CA GLU A 103 5.19 -6.73 7.08
C GLU A 103 4.80 -8.10 7.66
N LYS A 104 4.08 -8.92 6.89
CA LYS A 104 3.60 -10.25 7.30
C LYS A 104 4.78 -11.18 7.57
N VAL A 105 5.71 -11.29 6.62
CA VAL A 105 6.87 -12.19 6.71
C VAL A 105 7.79 -11.77 7.85
N ILE A 106 8.18 -10.49 7.91
CA ILE A 106 9.12 -10.01 8.95
C ILE A 106 8.49 -10.11 10.33
N LYS A 107 7.22 -9.74 10.50
CA LYS A 107 6.54 -9.86 11.80
C LYS A 107 6.53 -11.30 12.33
N ARG A 108 6.44 -12.29 11.43
CA ARG A 108 6.40 -13.71 11.78
C ARG A 108 7.79 -14.30 12.07
N ALA A 109 8.80 -13.88 11.33
CA ALA A 109 10.08 -14.60 11.29
C ALA A 109 11.28 -13.82 11.87
N SER A 110 11.22 -12.49 11.95
CA SER A 110 12.36 -11.67 12.37
C SER A 110 12.51 -11.57 13.89
N ASN A 111 13.74 -11.77 14.36
CA ASN A 111 14.18 -11.54 15.73
C ASN A 111 14.86 -10.17 15.89
N TYR A 112 15.39 -9.58 14.81
CA TYR A 112 16.25 -8.39 14.91
C TYR A 112 15.57 -7.10 14.46
N ILE A 113 14.63 -7.17 13.53
CA ILE A 113 13.93 -6.00 12.98
C ILE A 113 12.41 -6.14 13.02
N LYS A 114 11.73 -5.00 13.00
CA LYS A 114 10.32 -4.82 12.67
C LYS A 114 10.24 -3.89 11.47
N VAL A 115 9.16 -3.99 10.72
CA VAL A 115 8.92 -3.10 9.59
C VAL A 115 7.50 -2.56 9.62
N LYS A 116 7.32 -1.38 9.03
CA LYS A 116 6.03 -0.77 8.78
C LYS A 116 6.05 -0.19 7.38
N ASP A 117 5.32 -0.81 6.46
CA ASP A 117 4.93 -0.23 5.20
C ASP A 117 4.12 1.04 5.47
N GLN A 118 4.50 2.11 4.78
CA GLN A 118 3.87 3.42 4.86
C GLN A 118 2.67 3.54 3.93
N GLY A 119 2.31 2.47 3.22
CA GLY A 119 1.14 2.46 2.35
C GLY A 119 1.32 3.35 1.13
N LEU A 120 2.57 3.64 0.75
CA LEU A 120 2.89 4.04 -0.61
C LEU A 120 2.75 2.79 -1.47
N SER A 121 1.51 2.44 -1.68
CA SER A 121 1.20 1.34 -2.55
C SER A 121 1.74 1.68 -3.93
N ASP A 122 2.52 0.77 -4.51
CA ASP A 122 2.78 0.76 -5.95
C ASP A 122 1.50 0.34 -6.69
N ARG A 123 0.33 0.85 -6.30
CA ARG A 123 -0.92 0.69 -7.03
C ARG A 123 -1.20 1.97 -7.79
N ALA A 124 -1.83 1.84 -8.94
CA ALA A 124 -2.47 2.94 -9.60
C ALA A 124 -3.48 3.60 -8.64
N LEU A 125 -3.36 4.91 -8.47
CA LEU A 125 -4.26 5.72 -7.67
C LEU A 125 -4.61 6.98 -8.46
N TYR A 126 -5.90 7.27 -8.55
CA TYR A 126 -6.39 8.49 -9.15
C TYR A 126 -7.36 9.20 -8.21
N ARG A 127 -7.03 10.43 -7.83
CA ARG A 127 -7.95 11.29 -7.09
C ARG A 127 -8.63 12.24 -8.07
N GLY A 128 -9.97 12.21 -8.09
CA GLY A 128 -10.76 13.17 -8.85
C GLY A 128 -10.52 14.61 -8.38
N THR A 129 -10.70 15.56 -9.28
CA THR A 129 -10.44 16.99 -9.01
C THR A 129 -11.71 17.79 -8.73
N VAL A 130 -12.88 17.23 -9.01
CA VAL A 130 -14.19 17.85 -8.77
C VAL A 130 -14.57 17.73 -7.30
N ASP A 131 -14.98 18.84 -6.70
CA ASP A 131 -15.53 18.86 -5.34
C ASP A 131 -16.98 18.37 -5.35
N LEU A 132 -17.21 17.22 -4.74
CA LEU A 132 -18.49 16.53 -4.60
C LEU A 132 -19.09 16.73 -3.19
N SER A 133 -18.72 17.82 -2.50
CA SER A 133 -19.28 18.19 -1.20
C SER A 133 -20.78 18.54 -1.29
N THR A 134 -21.28 18.83 -2.49
CA THR A 134 -22.70 19.00 -2.79
C THR A 134 -23.17 18.03 -3.88
N PRO A 135 -24.45 17.62 -3.88
CA PRO A 135 -24.98 16.74 -4.92
C PRO A 135 -24.81 17.33 -6.32
N ILE A 136 -24.50 16.48 -7.30
CA ILE A 136 -24.36 16.85 -8.71
C ILE A 136 -25.53 16.30 -9.54
N ASN A 137 -25.81 16.92 -10.68
CA ASN A 137 -26.89 16.48 -11.57
C ASN A 137 -26.35 15.50 -12.62
N LEU A 138 -26.76 14.23 -12.52
CA LEU A 138 -26.42 13.17 -13.46
C LEU A 138 -27.64 12.67 -14.26
N GLN A 139 -28.66 13.50 -14.52
CA GLN A 139 -29.83 13.05 -15.30
C GLN A 139 -29.50 12.74 -16.76
N ASN A 140 -28.64 13.55 -17.37
CA ASN A 140 -28.31 13.50 -18.80
C ASN A 140 -26.84 13.17 -19.08
N VAL A 141 -25.99 13.24 -18.06
CA VAL A 141 -24.57 12.86 -18.05
C VAL A 141 -24.40 11.91 -16.89
N LYS A 142 -24.13 10.63 -17.13
CA LYS A 142 -24.19 9.61 -16.05
C LYS A 142 -23.28 8.43 -16.23
N ASN A 143 -22.74 8.26 -17.42
CA ASN A 143 -21.88 7.12 -17.70
C ASN A 143 -20.42 7.52 -17.52
N ILE A 144 -19.63 6.57 -17.00
CA ILE A 144 -18.18 6.56 -17.15
C ILE A 144 -17.78 5.19 -17.74
N ASN A 145 -16.68 5.13 -18.48
CA ASN A 145 -16.03 3.86 -18.79
C ASN A 145 -14.73 3.78 -18.01
N LEU A 146 -14.68 2.83 -17.08
CA LEU A 146 -13.55 2.65 -16.18
C LEU A 146 -12.98 1.25 -16.35
N GLN A 147 -11.71 1.19 -16.73
CA GLN A 147 -10.90 -0.02 -16.69
C GLN A 147 -9.97 0.05 -15.48
N ILE A 148 -9.91 -1.06 -14.76
CA ILE A 148 -8.97 -1.30 -13.66
C ILE A 148 -8.16 -2.52 -14.06
N ASP A 149 -6.84 -2.39 -14.04
CA ASP A 149 -5.90 -3.46 -14.39
C ASP A 149 -6.21 -4.06 -15.76
N ASP A 150 -6.03 -5.37 -15.96
CA ASP A 150 -6.27 -6.05 -17.25
C ASP A 150 -7.74 -6.44 -17.49
N PHE A 151 -8.68 -5.88 -16.73
CA PHE A 151 -10.11 -6.13 -16.95
C PHE A 151 -10.65 -5.31 -18.12
N ASP A 152 -11.69 -5.84 -18.77
CA ASP A 152 -12.45 -5.07 -19.76
C ASP A 152 -13.02 -3.78 -19.12
N PRO A 153 -13.03 -2.64 -19.85
CA PRO A 153 -13.64 -1.42 -19.35
C PRO A 153 -15.11 -1.63 -18.99
N PHE A 154 -15.49 -1.30 -17.76
CA PHE A 154 -16.89 -1.29 -17.35
C PHE A 154 -17.53 0.04 -17.72
N LYS A 155 -18.67 -0.02 -18.42
CA LYS A 155 -19.61 1.10 -18.52
C LYS A 155 -20.46 1.16 -17.24
N ILE A 156 -20.34 2.26 -16.51
CA ILE A 156 -20.94 2.44 -15.19
C ILE A 156 -21.91 3.62 -15.25
N ASP A 157 -23.17 3.38 -14.91
CA ASP A 157 -24.13 4.45 -14.65
C ASP A 157 -23.95 4.93 -13.21
N CYS A 158 -23.25 6.06 -13.04
CA CYS A 158 -22.95 6.67 -11.74
C CYS A 158 -24.19 7.19 -11.00
N SER A 159 -25.36 7.21 -11.63
CA SER A 159 -26.64 7.52 -11.00
C SER A 159 -27.42 6.28 -10.56
N ALA A 160 -26.93 5.06 -10.84
CA ALA A 160 -27.68 3.82 -10.63
C ALA A 160 -28.10 3.55 -9.18
N LYS A 161 -27.39 4.13 -8.21
CA LYS A 161 -27.72 4.06 -6.78
C LYS A 161 -28.42 5.31 -6.24
N ALA A 162 -28.63 6.31 -7.09
CA ALA A 162 -29.22 7.57 -6.68
C ALA A 162 -30.74 7.45 -6.50
N VAL A 163 -31.27 8.07 -5.45
CA VAL A 163 -32.72 8.25 -5.29
C VAL A 163 -33.26 9.25 -6.32
N ASN A 164 -32.48 10.29 -6.63
CA ASN A 164 -32.79 11.31 -7.62
C ASN A 164 -31.58 11.54 -8.53
N PRO A 165 -31.63 11.15 -9.82
CA PRO A 165 -30.53 11.39 -10.74
C PRO A 165 -30.18 12.87 -10.95
N GLY A 166 -31.06 13.82 -10.57
CA GLY A 166 -30.79 15.26 -10.61
C GLY A 166 -30.02 15.80 -9.41
N ALA A 167 -29.81 14.98 -8.39
CA ALA A 167 -29.10 15.33 -7.16
C ALA A 167 -28.44 14.08 -6.58
N VAL A 168 -27.33 13.65 -7.20
CA VAL A 168 -26.57 12.45 -6.82
C VAL A 168 -25.45 12.83 -5.87
N ASN A 169 -25.38 12.14 -4.73
CA ASN A 169 -24.36 12.32 -3.71
C ASN A 169 -23.12 11.48 -4.03
N ARG A 170 -21.95 11.91 -3.51
CA ARG A 170 -20.68 11.17 -3.64
C ARG A 170 -20.80 9.69 -3.24
N SER A 171 -21.46 9.38 -2.13
CA SER A 171 -21.61 7.99 -1.67
C SER A 171 -22.39 7.13 -2.65
N GLU A 172 -23.44 7.67 -3.29
CA GLU A 172 -24.22 6.94 -4.29
C GLU A 172 -23.38 6.65 -5.55
N ILE A 173 -22.49 7.57 -5.94
CA ILE A 173 -21.53 7.35 -7.04
C ILE A 173 -20.55 6.23 -6.67
N ILE A 174 -19.97 6.28 -5.46
CA ILE A 174 -19.05 5.25 -4.96
C ILE A 174 -19.72 3.87 -4.95
N ASP A 175 -20.95 3.78 -4.44
CA ASP A 175 -21.71 2.53 -4.41
C ASP A 175 -22.01 2.00 -5.81
N ALA A 176 -22.35 2.89 -6.76
CA ALA A 176 -22.58 2.51 -8.16
C ALA A 176 -21.32 1.97 -8.85
N ILE A 177 -20.15 2.56 -8.56
CA ILE A 177 -18.86 2.07 -9.06
C ILE A 177 -18.54 0.71 -8.42
N ASN A 178 -18.51 0.63 -7.09
CA ASN A 178 -18.08 -0.57 -6.38
C ASN A 178 -19.00 -1.77 -6.63
N GLU A 179 -20.30 -1.58 -6.90
CA GLU A 179 -21.18 -2.67 -7.33
C GLU A 179 -20.66 -3.37 -8.60
N LYS A 180 -20.12 -2.62 -9.56
CA LYS A 180 -19.58 -3.18 -10.81
C LYS A 180 -18.30 -3.98 -10.59
N PHE A 181 -17.51 -3.59 -9.59
CA PHE A 181 -16.25 -4.26 -9.25
C PHE A 181 -16.38 -5.29 -8.12
N SER A 182 -17.59 -5.52 -7.58
CA SER A 182 -17.82 -6.42 -6.43
C SER A 182 -17.34 -7.87 -6.61
N ASN A 183 -17.17 -8.32 -7.87
CA ASN A 183 -16.66 -9.66 -8.20
C ASN A 183 -15.14 -9.71 -8.44
N LEU A 184 -14.43 -8.58 -8.41
CA LEU A 184 -12.97 -8.58 -8.57
C LEU A 184 -12.28 -9.02 -7.28
N ALA A 185 -11.24 -9.84 -7.43
CA ALA A 185 -10.34 -10.17 -6.34
C ALA A 185 -9.57 -8.92 -5.91
N GLY A 186 -9.91 -8.37 -4.73
CA GLY A 186 -9.25 -7.18 -4.17
C GLY A 186 -10.18 -6.12 -3.58
N GLY A 187 -11.50 -6.30 -3.73
CA GLY A 187 -12.51 -5.47 -3.06
C GLY A 187 -12.87 -4.20 -3.81
N ASP A 188 -13.38 -3.22 -3.06
CA ASP A 188 -13.82 -1.92 -3.57
C ASP A 188 -12.68 -1.17 -4.27
N VAL A 189 -13.01 -0.44 -5.35
CA VAL A 189 -12.04 0.34 -6.14
C VAL A 189 -12.23 1.84 -6.00
N ALA A 190 -13.41 2.29 -5.57
CA ALA A 190 -13.71 3.70 -5.33
C ALA A 190 -13.84 3.99 -3.83
N PHE A 191 -13.19 5.06 -3.38
CA PHE A 191 -13.11 5.44 -1.97
C PHE A 191 -13.43 6.93 -1.77
N ALA A 192 -14.08 7.25 -0.65
CA ALA A 192 -14.31 8.62 -0.23
C ALA A 192 -13.03 9.23 0.34
N VAL A 193 -12.69 10.46 -0.08
CA VAL A 193 -11.58 11.24 0.47
C VAL A 193 -12.06 12.67 0.77
N ASP A 194 -11.75 13.16 1.97
CA ASP A 194 -12.12 14.51 2.41
C ASP A 194 -10.84 15.36 2.61
N GLU A 195 -10.85 16.59 2.12
CA GLU A 195 -9.73 17.53 2.25
C GLU A 195 -10.26 18.96 2.45
N GLU A 196 -9.93 19.57 3.59
CA GLU A 196 -10.26 20.98 3.89
C GLU A 196 -11.72 21.38 3.56
N SER A 197 -12.68 20.52 3.93
CA SER A 197 -14.14 20.64 3.69
C SER A 197 -14.64 20.25 2.30
N LYS A 198 -13.74 19.93 1.38
CA LYS A 198 -14.07 19.40 0.05
C LYS A 198 -14.14 17.88 0.09
N GLN A 199 -14.94 17.30 -0.80
CA GLN A 199 -15.16 15.87 -0.88
C GLN A 199 -14.80 15.36 -2.27
N TYR A 200 -13.95 14.34 -2.33
CA TYR A 200 -13.45 13.75 -3.57
C TYR A 200 -13.71 12.24 -3.60
N ILE A 201 -13.66 11.67 -4.79
CA ILE A 201 -13.55 10.22 -5.01
C ILE A 201 -12.09 9.92 -5.39
N GLU A 202 -11.53 8.90 -4.75
CA GLU A 202 -10.23 8.34 -5.09
C GLU A 202 -10.43 6.91 -5.59
N LEU A 203 -9.98 6.65 -6.81
CA LEU A 203 -9.90 5.33 -7.40
C LEU A 203 -8.57 4.70 -7.01
N ARG A 204 -8.62 3.43 -6.64
CA ARG A 204 -7.45 2.62 -6.28
C ARG A 204 -7.55 1.29 -6.99
N SER A 205 -6.49 0.93 -7.69
CA SER A 205 -6.35 -0.44 -8.18
C SER A 205 -6.31 -1.42 -7.00
N PRO A 206 -6.98 -2.59 -7.10
CA PRO A 206 -6.83 -3.67 -6.14
C PRO A 206 -5.44 -4.32 -6.23
N THR A 207 -4.84 -4.33 -7.42
CA THR A 207 -3.48 -4.81 -7.64
C THR A 207 -2.45 -3.71 -7.43
N THR A 208 -1.18 -4.11 -7.48
CA THR A 208 0.02 -3.29 -7.26
C THR A 208 1.08 -3.72 -8.29
N GLY A 209 2.21 -3.01 -8.36
CA GLY A 209 3.28 -3.26 -9.31
C GLY A 209 2.94 -2.77 -10.72
N VAL A 210 3.76 -3.16 -11.69
CA VAL A 210 3.73 -2.63 -13.06
C VAL A 210 2.43 -2.90 -13.83
N GLU A 211 1.71 -3.96 -13.47
CA GLU A 211 0.42 -4.34 -14.05
C GLU A 211 -0.76 -3.53 -13.48
N SER A 212 -0.53 -2.73 -12.45
CA SER A 212 -1.58 -1.93 -11.82
C SER A 212 -1.87 -0.69 -12.64
N GLN A 213 -3.09 -0.56 -13.13
CA GLN A 213 -3.52 0.56 -13.97
C GLN A 213 -4.95 1.01 -13.70
N ILE A 214 -5.18 2.32 -13.83
CA ILE A 214 -6.50 2.92 -13.92
C ILE A 214 -6.59 3.62 -15.26
N VAL A 215 -7.59 3.26 -16.06
CA VAL A 215 -7.79 3.83 -17.40
C VAL A 215 -9.21 4.34 -17.54
N PHE A 216 -9.33 5.62 -17.90
CA PHE A 216 -10.58 6.20 -18.36
C PHE A 216 -10.67 6.12 -19.88
N THR A 217 -11.84 5.73 -20.37
CA THR A 217 -12.20 5.87 -21.78
C THR A 217 -13.51 6.64 -21.91
N PRO A 218 -13.73 7.38 -23.01
CA PRO A 218 -15.01 8.04 -23.23
C PRO A 218 -16.15 7.02 -23.39
N PRO A 219 -17.27 7.15 -22.67
CA PRO A 219 -18.51 6.43 -22.96
C PRO A 219 -19.14 6.90 -24.28
N ASP A 220 -19.79 5.99 -25.01
CA ASP A 220 -20.46 6.33 -26.29
C ASP A 220 -21.57 7.40 -26.16
N THR A 221 -22.14 7.55 -24.96
CA THR A 221 -23.23 8.48 -24.67
C THR A 221 -23.23 8.91 -23.21
N ALA A 222 -23.68 10.15 -22.95
CA ALA A 222 -23.91 10.70 -21.62
C ALA A 222 -22.68 10.60 -20.70
N ASP A 223 -21.52 11.04 -21.20
CA ASP A 223 -20.26 11.04 -20.45
C ASP A 223 -20.34 11.98 -19.24
N ALA A 224 -20.01 11.44 -18.05
CA ALA A 224 -19.90 12.17 -16.79
C ALA A 224 -18.47 12.16 -16.24
N THR A 225 -17.49 11.72 -17.03
CA THR A 225 -16.10 11.54 -16.57
C THR A 225 -15.48 12.87 -16.14
N GLU A 226 -15.71 13.95 -16.90
CA GLU A 226 -15.31 15.30 -16.48
C GLU A 226 -16.11 15.77 -15.26
N ASP A 227 -17.43 15.58 -15.24
CA ASP A 227 -18.30 16.03 -14.15
C ASP A 227 -17.98 15.39 -12.79
N ILE A 228 -17.44 14.17 -12.78
CA ILE A 228 -17.16 13.41 -11.56
C ILE A 228 -15.67 13.46 -11.18
N PHE A 229 -14.79 13.36 -12.18
CA PHE A 229 -13.35 13.19 -11.96
C PHE A 229 -12.51 14.37 -12.44
N GLY A 230 -13.07 15.23 -13.30
CA GLY A 230 -12.37 16.36 -13.92
C GLY A 230 -11.34 15.91 -14.96
N VAL A 231 -11.52 14.73 -15.53
CA VAL A 231 -10.73 14.23 -16.67
C VAL A 231 -11.41 14.71 -17.96
N VAL A 232 -10.78 15.65 -18.65
CA VAL A 232 -11.19 16.17 -19.96
C VAL A 232 -10.60 15.32 -21.10
N GLU A 233 -11.40 15.10 -22.17
CA GLU A 233 -11.00 14.31 -23.36
C GLU A 233 -9.71 14.82 -24.07
N TYR A 234 -9.11 13.91 -24.86
CA TYR A 234 -7.90 13.98 -25.73
C TYR A 234 -6.56 13.49 -25.17
N SER A 235 -6.54 12.78 -24.06
CA SER A 235 -5.41 11.89 -23.75
C SER A 235 -5.95 10.64 -23.11
N TRP A 236 -5.63 9.48 -23.67
CA TRP A 236 -5.76 8.20 -22.96
C TRP A 236 -4.99 8.35 -21.66
N GLN A 237 -5.68 8.57 -20.54
CA GLN A 237 -5.05 8.70 -19.23
C GLN A 237 -4.95 7.31 -18.63
N VAL A 238 -3.83 6.66 -18.94
CA VAL A 238 -3.36 5.50 -18.19
C VAL A 238 -2.62 6.04 -16.99
N ILE A 239 -3.10 5.71 -15.80
CA ILE A 239 -2.44 6.06 -14.56
C ILE A 239 -1.90 4.76 -14.02
N PRO A 240 -0.62 4.46 -14.26
CA PRO A 240 -0.07 3.21 -13.81
C PRO A 240 0.57 3.42 -12.43
N ALA A 241 0.93 2.33 -11.77
CA ALA A 241 1.67 2.40 -10.51
C ALA A 241 2.97 3.20 -10.63
N PRO A 242 3.42 3.91 -9.57
CA PRO A 242 4.76 4.49 -9.54
C PRO A 242 5.85 3.45 -9.88
N GLY A 243 6.64 3.71 -10.92
CA GLY A 243 7.74 2.81 -11.36
C GLY A 243 7.42 1.88 -12.54
N SER A 244 6.19 1.93 -13.07
CA SER A 244 5.78 1.22 -14.29
C SER A 244 6.14 1.98 -15.57
N GLU A 245 6.45 1.26 -16.66
CA GLU A 245 6.55 1.85 -18.00
C GLU A 245 5.15 1.96 -18.63
N ILE A 246 4.78 3.15 -19.11
CA ILE A 246 3.55 3.34 -19.90
C ILE A 246 3.79 2.76 -21.30
N ILE A 247 3.35 1.53 -21.55
CA ILE A 247 3.28 0.95 -22.90
C ILE A 247 1.91 1.28 -23.51
N ALA A 248 1.59 2.57 -23.67
CA ALA A 248 0.42 2.97 -24.44
C ALA A 248 0.77 2.96 -25.93
N GLU A 249 0.49 1.86 -26.63
CA GLU A 249 0.56 1.81 -28.09
C GLU A 249 -0.67 2.54 -28.66
N VAL A 250 -0.46 3.73 -29.23
CA VAL A 250 -1.48 4.41 -30.05
C VAL A 250 -1.64 3.59 -31.33
N ARG A 251 -2.69 2.77 -31.41
CA ARG A 251 -3.20 2.28 -32.70
C ARG A 251 -4.35 3.19 -33.10
N GLY A 252 -4.08 4.00 -34.12
CA GLY A 252 -5.06 4.88 -34.74
C GLY A 252 -6.14 4.16 -35.52
#